data_AF-A0A7W8FQU6-F1
#
_entry.id   AF-A0A7W8FQU6-F1
#
_cell.length_a   1.000
_cell.length_b   1.000
_cell.length_c   1.000
_cell.angle_alpha   90.00
_cell.angle_beta   90.00
_cell.angle_gamma   90.00
#
_symmetry.space_group_name_H-M   'P 1'
#
loop_
_entity.id
_entity.type
_entity.pdbx_description
1 polymer ?
#
loop_
_entity_poly.entity_id
_entity_poly.type
_entity_poly.pdbx_seq_one_letter_code
_entity_poly.pdbx_strand_id
1 'polypeptide(L)'
;MIITDEAKKYIETVLEDNKAEGIRMYAVEGGCCGPSIGLSLDAPETDDQVSEINGIKIAIAPQALSATEDMTLDFETTGEQSGLTMVGAPGCC
;
A
#
# COMPACT_ATOMS: atom_id res chain seq x y z
N MET A 1 -9.75 -1.79 3.95
CA MET A 1 -8.73 -1.97 2.90
C MET A 1 -8.87 -3.35 2.27
N ILE A 2 -8.80 -3.43 0.95
CA ILE A 2 -8.77 -4.70 0.20
C ILE A 2 -7.44 -4.78 -0.55
N ILE A 3 -6.87 -5.97 -0.73
CA ILE A 3 -5.68 -6.18 -1.55
C ILE A 3 -6.01 -7.23 -2.61
N THR A 4 -5.77 -6.91 -3.88
CA THR A 4 -5.97 -7.85 -4.99
C THR A 4 -4.94 -8.98 -4.98
N ASP A 5 -5.25 -10.08 -5.65
CA ASP A 5 -4.33 -11.21 -5.74
C ASP A 5 -3.04 -10.84 -6.49
N GLU A 6 -3.14 -9.93 -7.45
CA GLU A 6 -2.03 -9.35 -8.21
C GLU A 6 -1.09 -8.55 -7.30
N ALA A 7 -1.66 -7.63 -6.50
CA ALA A 7 -0.89 -6.85 -5.53
C ALA A 7 -0.23 -7.75 -4.49
N LYS A 8 -0.97 -8.75 -3.98
CA LYS A 8 -0.43 -9.74 -3.06
C LYS A 8 0.81 -10.43 -3.62
N LYS A 9 0.73 -11.01 -4.82
CA LYS A 9 1.85 -11.74 -5.43
C LYS A 9 3.08 -10.87 -5.62
N TYR A 10 2.87 -9.63 -6.07
CA TYR A 10 3.96 -8.68 -6.24
C TYR A 10 4.61 -8.35 -4.89
N ILE A 11 3.82 -8.05 -3.87
CA ILE A 11 4.33 -7.76 -2.52
C ILE A 11 5.09 -8.96 -1.97
N GLU A 12 4.55 -10.18 -2.05
CA GLU A 12 5.24 -11.39 -1.61
C GLU A 12 6.60 -11.54 -2.29
N THR A 13 6.66 -11.35 -3.61
CA THR A 13 7.92 -11.40 -4.36
C THR A 13 8.92 -10.35 -3.85
N VAL A 14 8.48 -9.10 -3.69
CA VAL A 14 9.33 -8.00 -3.22
C VAL A 14 9.81 -8.25 -1.78
N LEU A 15 8.96 -8.79 -0.92
CA LEU A 15 9.31 -9.15 0.46
C LEU A 15 10.37 -10.25 0.50
N GLU A 16 10.22 -11.29 -0.33
CA GLU A 16 11.20 -12.37 -0.44
C GLU A 16 12.55 -11.87 -0.97
N ASP A 17 12.55 -11.07 -2.04
CA ASP A 17 13.76 -10.50 -2.64
C ASP A 17 14.52 -9.59 -1.65
N ASN A 18 13.79 -8.78 -0.89
CA ASN A 18 14.39 -7.83 0.05
C ASN A 18 14.55 -8.39 1.47
N LYS A 19 14.11 -9.64 1.72
CA LYS A 19 14.03 -10.26 3.06
C LYS A 19 13.30 -9.37 4.08
N ALA A 20 12.27 -8.68 3.62
CA ALA A 20 11.43 -7.83 4.46
C ALA A 20 10.29 -8.67 5.06
N GLU A 21 9.90 -8.34 6.29
CA GLU A 21 8.78 -9.02 6.97
C GLU A 21 7.41 -8.48 6.56
N GLY A 22 7.37 -7.31 5.92
CA GLY A 22 6.16 -6.61 5.56
C GLY A 22 6.44 -5.32 4.82
N ILE A 23 5.36 -4.61 4.46
CA ILE A 23 5.43 -3.30 3.81
C ILE A 23 4.91 -2.22 4.76
N ARG A 24 5.40 -1.00 4.59
CA ARG A 24 4.96 0.20 5.29
C ARG A 24 4.25 1.15 4.34
N MET A 25 3.07 1.60 4.71
CA MET A 25 2.27 2.61 4.01
C MET A 25 2.27 3.92 4.76
N TYR A 26 2.55 5.01 4.06
CA TYR A 26 2.56 6.36 4.62
C TYR A 26 1.94 7.35 3.64
N ALA A 27 1.32 8.41 4.14
CA ALA A 27 0.77 9.44 3.28
C ALA A 27 1.91 10.33 2.76
N VAL A 28 1.86 10.63 1.47
CA VAL A 28 2.76 11.53 0.75
C VAL A 28 1.97 12.76 0.34
N GLU A 29 2.44 13.92 0.78
CA GLU A 29 1.89 15.21 0.38
C GLU A 29 2.27 15.50 -1.08
N GLY A 30 1.28 15.60 -1.98
CA GLY A 30 1.53 15.98 -3.38
C GLY A 30 0.72 15.27 -4.47
N GLY A 31 -0.31 14.49 -4.15
CA GLY A 31 -1.19 13.92 -5.17
C GLY A 31 -2.11 14.96 -5.80
N CYS A 32 -2.32 14.87 -7.11
CA CYS A 32 -3.19 15.77 -7.87
C CYS A 32 -4.67 15.72 -7.40
N CYS A 33 -5.09 14.59 -6.82
CA CYS A 33 -6.47 14.32 -6.40
C CYS A 33 -6.57 13.86 -4.93
N GLY A 34 -5.66 14.31 -4.06
CA GLY A 34 -5.65 13.95 -2.64
C GLY A 34 -4.28 13.48 -2.14
N PRO A 35 -4.17 13.07 -0.87
CA PRO A 35 -2.93 12.49 -0.35
C PRO A 35 -2.59 11.22 -1.14
N SER A 36 -1.40 11.18 -1.73
CA SER A 36 -0.88 9.95 -2.35
C SER A 36 -0.43 9.00 -1.23
N ILE A 37 -0.54 7.69 -1.43
CA ILE A 37 0.02 6.73 -0.49
C ILE A 37 1.37 6.26 -1.03
N GLY A 38 2.40 6.43 -0.22
CA GLY A 38 3.74 5.89 -0.42
C GLY A 38 3.86 4.52 0.23
N LEU A 39 4.68 3.67 -0.38
CA LEU A 39 4.96 2.30 0.05
C LEU A 39 6.47 2.14 0.23
N SER A 40 6.89 1.59 1.36
CA SER A 40 8.27 1.19 1.61
C SER A 40 8.36 -0.19 2.25
N LEU A 41 9.57 -0.74 2.32
CA LEU A 41 9.86 -2.03 2.96
C LEU A 41 10.46 -1.84 4.36
N ASP A 42 10.30 -0.64 4.91
CA ASP A 42 10.84 -0.31 6.23
C ASP A 42 10.06 -1.04 7.33
N ALA A 43 10.73 -1.21 8.46
CA ALA A 43 10.06 -1.71 9.66
C ALA A 43 8.95 -0.74 10.11
N PRO A 44 7.88 -1.25 10.75
CA PRO A 44 6.85 -0.39 11.34
C PRO A 44 7.46 0.59 12.34
N GLU A 45 7.00 1.84 12.29
CA GLU A 45 7.27 2.84 13.32
C GLU A 45 6.36 2.65 14.54
N THR A 46 6.70 3.29 15.66
CA THR A 46 6.01 3.14 16.96
C THR A 46 4.52 3.46 16.89
N ASP A 47 4.14 4.44 16.07
CA ASP A 47 2.75 4.89 15.92
C ASP A 47 2.03 4.23 14.73
N ASP A 48 2.71 3.37 13.97
CA ASP A 48 2.10 2.69 12.84
C ASP A 48 1.17 1.56 13.31
N GLN A 49 0.01 1.45 12.66
CA GLN A 49 -0.89 0.32 12.86
C GLN A 49 -0.46 -0.84 11.97
N VAL A 50 0.09 -1.89 12.58
CA VAL A 50 0.41 -3.14 11.88
C VAL A 50 -0.85 -4.00 11.76
N SER A 51 -1.26 -4.26 10.52
CA SER A 51 -2.36 -5.15 10.18
C SER A 51 -1.86 -6.28 9.28
N GLU A 52 -2.43 -7.47 9.43
CA GLU A 52 -2.17 -8.59 8.53
C GLU A 52 -3.32 -8.72 7.54
N ILE A 53 -3.05 -8.46 6.26
CA ILE A 53 -4.06 -8.52 5.20
C ILE A 53 -3.61 -9.56 4.17
N ASN A 54 -4.45 -10.55 3.90
CA ASN A 54 -4.13 -11.66 3.01
C ASN A 54 -2.84 -12.44 3.38
N GLY A 55 -2.44 -12.42 4.66
CA GLY A 55 -1.22 -13.05 5.17
C GLY A 55 0.05 -12.19 5.02
N ILE A 56 -0.09 -10.95 4.57
CA ILE A 56 1.01 -9.98 4.48
C ILE A 56 0.93 -9.02 5.66
N LYS A 57 2.05 -8.81 6.37
CA LYS A 57 2.16 -7.76 7.38
C LYS A 57 2.27 -6.39 6.71
N ILE A 58 1.41 -5.48 7.12
CA ILE A 58 1.33 -4.13 6.57
C ILE A 58 1.29 -3.14 7.72
N ALA A 59 2.29 -2.28 7.79
CA ALA A 59 2.37 -1.17 8.72
C ALA A 59 1.73 0.07 8.10
N ILE A 60 0.67 0.60 8.70
CA ILE A 60 -0.06 1.76 8.19
C ILE A 60 0.19 2.94 9.11
N ALA A 61 0.82 3.98 8.59
CA ALA A 61 1.02 5.19 9.36
C ALA A 61 -0.33 5.86 9.67
N PRO A 62 -0.49 6.50 10.84
CA PRO A 62 -1.77 7.04 11.29
C PRO A 62 -2.36 8.08 10.32
N GLN A 63 -1.50 8.83 9.62
CA GLN A 63 -1.90 9.78 8.58
C GLN A 63 -2.44 9.12 7.30
N ALA A 64 -2.06 7.87 7.03
CA ALA A 64 -2.52 7.10 5.87
C ALA A 64 -3.74 6.25 6.21
N LEU A 65 -3.96 5.94 7.50
CA LEU A 65 -5.00 5.03 7.98
C LEU A 65 -6.36 5.33 7.35
N SER A 66 -6.84 6.56 7.53
CA SER A 66 -8.15 7.01 7.06
C SER A 66 -8.26 7.04 5.53
N ALA A 67 -7.15 7.21 4.81
CA ALA A 67 -7.16 7.10 3.35
C ALA A 67 -7.25 5.63 2.92
N THR A 68 -6.55 4.72 3.61
CA THR A 68 -6.48 3.30 3.23
C THR A 68 -7.69 2.46 3.65
N GLU A 69 -8.46 2.90 4.65
CA GLU A 69 -9.59 2.14 5.21
C GLU A 69 -10.63 1.72 4.14
N ASP A 70 -10.95 2.61 3.21
CA ASP A 70 -11.94 2.37 2.13
C ASP A 70 -11.31 2.15 0.75
N MET A 71 -9.98 2.01 0.68
CA MET A 71 -9.25 1.79 -0.58
C MET A 71 -8.94 0.32 -0.82
N THR A 72 -8.82 -0.01 -2.11
CA THR A 72 -8.31 -1.28 -2.60
C THR A 72 -6.90 -1.08 -3.14
N LEU A 73 -5.92 -1.77 -2.60
CA LEU A 73 -4.58 -1.83 -3.17
C LEU A 73 -4.57 -2.83 -4.30
N ASP A 74 -4.24 -2.34 -5.48
CA ASP A 74 -4.09 -3.13 -6.69
C ASP A 74 -2.66 -2.99 -7.23
N PHE A 75 -2.29 -3.86 -8.16
CA PHE A 75 -1.01 -3.80 -8.84
C PHE A 75 -1.24 -3.69 -10.34
N GLU A 76 -0.91 -2.51 -10.87
CA GLU A 76 -1.01 -2.27 -12.30
C GLU A 76 0.37 -2.30 -12.95
N THR A 77 0.41 -2.96 -14.11
CA THR A 77 1.59 -3.00 -14.97
C THR A 77 1.29 -2.20 -16.22
N THR A 78 1.54 -0.89 -16.16
CA THR A 78 1.24 0.02 -17.26
C THR A 78 2.48 0.17 -18.14
N GLY A 79 2.57 -0.69 -19.16
CA GLY A 79 3.70 -0.71 -20.09
C GLY A 79 4.99 -1.20 -19.44
N GLU A 80 6.04 -0.38 -19.45
CA GLU A 80 7.34 -0.69 -18.83
C GLU A 80 7.40 -0.39 -17.32
N GLN A 81 6.36 0.24 -16.76
CA GLN A 81 6.31 0.59 -15.34
C GLN A 81 5.30 -0.32 -14.63
N SER A 82 5.80 -1.08 -13.66
CA SER A 82 4.97 -1.85 -12.73
C SER A 82 4.92 -1.13 -11.40
N GLY A 83 3.73 -0.96 -10.84
CA GLY A 83 3.55 -0.19 -9.62
C GLY A 83 2.30 -0.61 -8.85
N LEU A 84 2.41 -0.48 -7.53
CA LEU A 84 1.26 -0.60 -6.65
C LEU A 84 0.40 0.66 -6.79
N THR A 85 -0.90 0.48 -6.98
CA THR A 85 -1.89 1.54 -7.19
C THR A 85 -3.00 1.39 -6.17
N MET A 86 -3.55 2.52 -5.71
CA MET A 86 -4.67 2.53 -4.78
C MET A 86 -5.94 2.92 -5.52
N VAL A 87 -6.94 2.05 -5.45
CA VAL A 87 -8.22 2.15 -6.17
C VAL A 87 -9.37 2.19 -5.15
N GLY A 88 -10.11 3.30 -5.10
CA GLY A 88 -11.29 3.51 -4.24
C GLY A 88 -11.31 4.94 -3.69
N ALA A 89 -12.41 5.70 -3.63
CA ALA A 89 -13.85 5.44 -3.82
C ALA A 89 -14.38 6.22 -5.06
N PRO A 90 -15.64 6.01 -5.53
CA PRO A 90 -16.19 6.76 -6.67
C PRO A 90 -16.40 8.23 -6.27
N GLY A 91 -15.47 9.11 -6.66
CA GLY A 91 -15.58 10.50 -6.25
C GLY A 91 -14.41 11.40 -6.60
N CYS A 92 -13.75 11.21 -7.75
CA CYS A 92 -13.09 12.33 -8.41
C CYS A 92 -13.75 12.46 -9.79
N CYS A 93 -14.38 13.62 -10.01
CA CYS A 93 -15.30 13.95 -11.10
C CYS A 93 -14.88 13.50 -12.50
#